data_AF-A0A918DSQ9-F1
#
_entry.id   AF-A0A918DSQ9-F1
#
_cell.length_a   1.000
_cell.length_b   1.000
_cell.length_c   1.000
_cell.angle_alpha   90.00
_cell.angle_beta   90.00
_cell.angle_gamma   90.00
#
_symmetry.space_group_name_H-M   'P 1'
#
loop_
_entity.id
_entity.type
_entity.pdbx_description
1 polymer ?
#
loop_
_entity_poly.entity_id
_entity_poly.type
_entity_poly.pdbx_seq_one_letter_code
_entity_poly.pdbx_strand_id
1 'polypeptide(L)'
;MRRGGGELETEVADRAAPVVLAAADALPDGGTLVVASHGGAIRVTIGRLLGLAPHTWESLGGLSNCCWSVLGEGARGWRLMEHNAGTLPEPVLGDDD
;
A
#
# COMPACT_ATOMS: atom_id res chain seq x y z
N MET A 1 11.51 5.58 15.97
CA MET A 1 11.86 5.12 17.34
C MET A 1 11.35 3.70 17.51
N ARG A 2 12.11 2.78 18.11
CA ARG A 2 11.64 1.41 18.37
C ARG A 2 10.58 1.42 19.47
N ARG A 3 9.37 0.92 19.18
CA ARG A 3 8.30 0.81 20.18
C ARG A 3 8.53 -0.46 21.00
N GLY A 4 8.83 -0.31 22.29
CA GLY A 4 9.00 -1.44 23.22
C GLY A 4 10.14 -2.41 22.86
N GLY A 5 11.16 -1.95 22.14
CA GLY A 5 12.25 -2.83 21.65
C GLY A 5 11.92 -3.62 20.38
N GLY A 6 10.76 -3.41 19.77
CA GLY A 6 10.38 -4.02 18.49
C GLY A 6 11.06 -3.43 17.26
N GLU A 7 10.63 -3.86 16.07
CA GLU A 7 11.12 -3.37 14.77
C GLU A 7 10.90 -1.85 14.60
N LEU A 8 11.81 -1.20 13.87
CA LEU A 8 11.63 0.10 13.27
C LEU A 8 10.66 0.00 12.09
N GLU A 9 10.00 1.11 11.77
CA GLU A 9 9.16 1.20 10.57
C GLU A 9 9.94 0.89 9.29
N THR A 10 11.20 1.32 9.21
CA THR A 10 12.09 0.99 8.09
C THR A 10 12.40 -0.49 8.01
N GLU A 11 12.63 -1.15 9.15
CA GLU A 11 12.89 -2.60 9.21
C GLU A 11 11.66 -3.40 8.74
N VAL A 12 10.46 -2.99 9.16
CA VAL A 12 9.20 -3.59 8.68
C VAL A 12 9.05 -3.40 7.17
N ALA A 13 9.29 -2.20 6.66
CA ALA A 13 9.18 -1.89 5.24
C ALA A 13 10.24 -2.64 4.39
N ASP A 14 11.48 -2.74 4.89
CA ASP A 14 12.58 -3.47 4.25
C ASP A 14 12.27 -4.96 4.12
N ARG A 15 11.55 -5.53 5.10
CA ARG A 15 11.12 -6.93 5.07
C ARG A 15 9.88 -7.15 4.21
N ALA A 16 8.91 -6.23 4.23
CA ALA A 16 7.62 -6.42 3.60
C ALA A 16 7.61 -6.07 2.10
N ALA A 17 8.23 -4.95 1.70
CA ALA A 17 8.19 -4.48 0.32
C ALA A 17 8.75 -5.49 -0.70
N PRO A 18 9.89 -6.19 -0.46
CA PRO A 18 10.40 -7.18 -1.40
C PRO A 18 9.44 -8.37 -1.59
N VAL A 19 8.71 -8.77 -0.56
CA VAL A 19 7.73 -9.87 -0.64
C VAL A 19 6.54 -9.46 -1.51
N VAL A 20 6.04 -8.23 -1.34
CA VAL A 20 4.95 -7.70 -2.17
C VAL A 20 5.38 -7.60 -3.63
N LEU A 21 6.59 -7.07 -3.90
CA LEU A 21 7.11 -6.94 -5.26
C LEU A 21 7.29 -8.32 -5.92
N ALA A 22 7.92 -9.27 -5.24
CA ALA A 22 8.11 -10.62 -5.79
C ALA A 22 6.77 -11.34 -6.06
N ALA A 23 5.75 -11.11 -5.22
CA ALA A 23 4.41 -11.65 -5.45
C ALA A 23 3.70 -10.97 -6.62
N ALA A 24 3.90 -9.66 -6.81
CA ALA A 24 3.36 -8.92 -7.95
C ALA A 24 4.01 -9.36 -9.27
N ASP A 25 5.34 -9.52 -9.30
CA ASP A 25 6.11 -9.97 -10.47
C ASP A 25 5.72 -11.38 -10.96
N ALA A 26 5.15 -12.20 -10.06
CA ALA A 26 4.70 -13.56 -10.38
C ALA A 26 3.28 -13.62 -10.97
N LEU A 27 2.57 -12.49 -11.04
CA LEU A 27 1.22 -12.45 -11.60
C LEU A 27 1.25 -12.44 -13.13
N PRO A 28 0.19 -12.98 -13.78
CA PRO A 28 -0.02 -12.73 -15.21
C PRO A 28 -0.32 -11.26 -15.46
N ASP A 29 -0.15 -10.82 -16.71
CA ASP A 29 -0.53 -9.47 -17.15
C ASP A 29 -1.98 -9.15 -16.77
N GLY A 30 -2.17 -8.01 -16.09
CA GLY A 30 -3.48 -7.59 -15.59
C GLY A 30 -3.97 -8.33 -14.34
N GLY A 31 -3.14 -9.17 -13.72
CA GLY A 31 -3.43 -9.83 -12.45
C GLY A 31 -3.49 -8.85 -11.27
N THR A 32 -4.27 -9.20 -10.25
CA THR A 32 -4.42 -8.40 -9.02
C THR A 32 -3.87 -9.17 -7.82
N LEU A 33 -2.89 -8.56 -7.13
CA LEU A 33 -2.41 -9.06 -5.84
C LEU A 33 -3.27 -8.51 -4.70
N VAL A 34 -3.71 -9.39 -3.79
CA VAL A 34 -4.33 -8.99 -2.52
C VAL A 34 -3.37 -9.29 -1.37
N VAL A 35 -2.97 -8.26 -0.62
CA VAL A 35 -2.09 -8.38 0.54
C VAL A 35 -2.89 -8.13 1.82
N ALA A 36 -3.06 -9.16 2.65
CA ALA A 36 -3.67 -9.03 3.98
C ALA A 36 -2.58 -8.84 5.04
N SER A 37 -2.66 -7.76 5.82
CA SER A 37 -1.67 -7.42 6.86
C SER A 37 -2.27 -6.45 7.88
N HIS A 38 -1.42 -5.85 8.72
CA HIS A 38 -1.81 -4.85 9.72
C HIS A 38 -1.59 -3.42 9.21
N GLY A 39 -2.47 -2.48 9.57
CA GLY A 39 -2.45 -1.12 9.01
C GLY A 39 -1.12 -0.38 9.15
N GLY A 40 -0.40 -0.56 10.27
CA GLY A 40 0.94 0.01 10.45
C GLY A 40 1.97 -0.54 9.46
N ALA A 41 1.97 -1.87 9.24
CA ALA A 41 2.85 -2.52 8.27
C ALA A 41 2.49 -2.14 6.83
N ILE A 42 1.19 -2.06 6.52
CA ILE A 42 0.70 -1.63 5.20
C ILE A 42 1.18 -0.21 4.91
N ARG A 43 0.97 0.75 5.82
CA ARG A 43 1.38 2.15 5.65
C ARG A 43 2.86 2.29 5.28
N VAL A 44 3.75 1.65 6.04
CA VAL A 44 5.21 1.76 5.81
C VAL A 44 5.65 1.04 4.54
N THR A 45 4.97 -0.06 4.19
CA THR A 45 5.19 -0.78 2.94
C THR A 45 4.78 0.08 1.74
N ILE A 46 3.62 0.74 1.78
CA ILE A 46 3.17 1.67 0.74
C ILE A 46 4.18 2.80 0.60
N GLY A 47 4.58 3.45 1.70
CA GLY A 47 5.57 4.52 1.66
C GLY A 47 6.88 4.09 0.99
N ARG A 48 7.33 2.85 1.24
CA ARG A 48 8.51 2.28 0.59
C ARG A 48 8.31 2.00 -0.89
N LEU A 49 7.18 1.42 -1.30
CA LEU A 49 6.87 1.12 -2.71
C LEU A 49 6.75 2.39 -3.56
N LEU A 50 6.22 3.47 -2.98
CA LEU A 50 6.12 4.78 -3.62
C LEU A 50 7.46 5.55 -3.65
N GLY A 51 8.53 4.99 -3.08
CA GLY A 51 9.84 5.66 -3.01
C GLY A 51 9.86 6.90 -2.10
N LEU A 52 8.92 7.02 -1.17
CA LEU A 52 8.86 8.14 -0.23
C LEU A 52 9.99 8.05 0.80
N ALA A 53 10.49 9.19 1.25
CA ALA A 53 11.46 9.25 2.33
C ALA A 53 10.83 8.73 3.65
N PRO A 54 11.53 7.93 4.48
CA PRO A 54 10.92 7.31 5.65
C PRO A 54 10.24 8.28 6.64
N HIS A 55 10.78 9.48 6.78
CA HIS A 55 10.21 10.49 7.68
C HIS A 55 8.89 11.08 7.18
N THR A 56 8.50 10.84 5.92
CA THR A 56 7.21 11.30 5.35
C THR A 56 6.15 10.20 5.33
N TRP A 57 6.46 8.96 5.75
CA TRP A 57 5.48 7.87 5.72
C TRP A 57 4.29 8.11 6.65
N GLU A 58 4.48 8.91 7.71
CA GLU A 58 3.39 9.30 8.62
C GLU A 58 2.39 10.28 7.97
N SER A 59 2.71 10.85 6.80
CA SER A 59 1.75 11.62 6.00
C SER A 59 0.64 10.74 5.40
N LEU A 60 0.85 9.42 5.34
CA LEU A 60 -0.20 8.44 5.04
C LEU A 60 -0.84 7.99 6.36
N GLY A 61 -2.17 8.10 6.46
CA GLY A 61 -2.91 7.55 7.59
C GLY A 61 -2.72 6.04 7.71
N GLY A 62 -2.91 5.48 8.92
CA GLY A 62 -3.05 4.02 9.06
C GLY A 62 -4.34 3.52 8.40
N LEU A 63 -4.43 2.21 8.16
CA LEU A 63 -5.67 1.59 7.69
C LEU A 63 -6.57 1.26 8.89
N SER A 64 -7.84 1.66 8.77
CA SER A 64 -8.95 1.26 9.63
C SER A 64 -9.26 -0.23 9.45
N ASN A 65 -9.99 -0.81 10.41
CA ASN A 65 -10.30 -2.24 10.37
C ASN A 65 -11.05 -2.61 9.08
N CYS A 66 -10.61 -3.67 8.41
CA CYS A 66 -11.13 -4.15 7.12
C CYS A 66 -11.16 -3.11 5.98
N CYS A 67 -10.48 -1.96 6.14
CA CYS A 67 -10.29 -1.01 5.06
C CYS A 67 -9.06 -1.40 4.22
N TRP A 68 -9.00 -0.93 2.97
CA TRP A 68 -7.94 -1.28 2.03
C TRP A 68 -7.31 -0.05 1.38
N SER A 69 -6.26 -0.28 0.61
CA SER A 69 -5.62 0.71 -0.25
C SER A 69 -5.29 0.06 -1.58
N VAL A 70 -5.43 0.80 -2.67
CA VAL A 70 -5.20 0.31 -4.03
C VAL A 70 -3.95 0.96 -4.58
N LEU A 71 -3.01 0.14 -5.05
CA LEU A 71 -1.82 0.59 -5.74
C LEU A 71 -1.87 0.09 -7.18
N GLY A 72 -1.48 0.95 -8.12
CA GLY A 72 -1.31 0.60 -9.52
C GLY A 72 0.13 0.80 -9.95
N GLU A 73 0.69 -0.16 -10.68
CA GLU A 73 1.99 -0.02 -11.33
C GLU A 73 1.85 0.67 -12.69
N GLY A 74 2.74 1.61 -12.98
CA GLY A 74 2.83 2.24 -14.29
C GLY A 74 4.27 2.52 -14.69
N ALA A 75 4.46 3.20 -15.81
CA ALA A 75 5.80 3.46 -16.38
C ALA A 75 6.78 4.21 -15.44
N ARG A 76 6.28 4.86 -14.38
CA ARG A 76 7.10 5.58 -13.39
C ARG A 76 7.11 4.89 -12.01
N GLY A 77 6.72 3.61 -11.96
CA GLY A 77 6.60 2.81 -10.75
C GLY A 77 5.20 2.85 -10.13
N TRP A 78 5.13 2.49 -8.86
CA TRP A 78 3.90 2.35 -8.09
C TRP A 78 3.23 3.70 -7.81
N ARG A 79 1.89 3.71 -7.85
CA ARG A 79 1.06 4.85 -7.50
C ARG A 79 -0.05 4.42 -6.55
N LEU A 80 -0.30 5.23 -5.52
CA LEU A 80 -1.43 5.05 -4.60
C LEU A 80 -2.67 5.66 -5.23
N MET A 81 -3.64 4.81 -5.57
CA MET A 81 -4.87 5.19 -6.26
C MET A 81 -6.01 5.44 -5.27
N GLU A 82 -6.03 4.68 -4.19
CA GLU A 82 -7.03 4.76 -3.13
C GLU A 82 -6.38 4.41 -1.80
N HIS A 83 -6.75 5.10 -0.72
CA HIS A 83 -6.18 4.89 0.61
C HIS A 83 -7.26 4.84 1.68
N ASN A 84 -7.17 3.82 2.55
CA ASN A 84 -8.06 3.59 3.67
C ASN A 84 -9.58 3.57 3.30
N ALA A 85 -9.91 2.97 2.16
CA ALA A 85 -11.31 2.80 1.75
C ALA A 85 -11.98 1.67 2.53
N GLY A 86 -13.20 1.91 2.99
CA GLY A 86 -14.00 0.95 3.77
C GLY A 86 -15.33 0.55 3.12
N THR A 87 -15.62 1.12 1.96
CA THR A 87 -16.83 0.85 1.17
C THR A 87 -16.43 0.79 -0.29
N LEU A 88 -17.15 0.01 -1.09
CA LEU A 88 -16.95 0.03 -2.54
C LEU A 88 -17.16 1.48 -3.04
N PRO A 89 -16.36 1.96 -3.99
CA PRO A 89 -16.65 3.23 -4.63
C PRO A 89 -18.07 3.17 -5.21
N GLU A 90 -18.88 4.20 -4.95
CA GLU A 90 -20.14 4.32 -5.68
C GLU A 90 -19.82 4.41 -7.17
N PRO A 91 -20.56 3.70 -8.04
CA PRO A 91 -20.34 3.80 -9.46
C PRO A 91 -20.44 5.28 -9.85
N VAL A 92 -19.39 5.80 -10.48
CA VAL A 92 -19.46 7.10 -11.13
C VAL A 92 -20.46 6.93 -12.26
N LEU A 93 -21.70 7.39 -12.06
CA LEU A 93 -22.64 7.67 -13.14
C LEU A 93 -22.01 8.80 -13.95
N GLY A 94 -21.10 8.44 -14.86
CA GLY A 94 -20.68 9.33 -15.93
C GLY A 94 -21.82 9.36 -16.93
N ASP A 95 -22.61 10.43 -16.89
CA ASP A 95 -23.45 10.83 -18.01
C ASP A 95 -22.51 11.18 -19.17
N ASP A 96 -22.28 10.23 -20.07
CA ASP A 96 -21.85 10.52 -21.44
C ASP A 96 -22.83 9.79 -22.38
N ASP A 97 -23.84 10.55 -22.83
CA ASP A 97 -24.67 10.27 -24.02
C ASP A 97 -23.83 10.37 -25.31
#